data_AF-A0A1Q3HLS7-F1
#
_entry.id   AF-A0A1Q3HLS7-F1
#
_cell.length_a   1.000
_cell.length_b   1.000
_cell.length_c   1.000
_cell.angle_alpha   90.00
_cell.angle_beta   90.00
_cell.angle_gamma   90.00
#
_symmetry.space_group_name_H-M   'P 1'
#
loop_
_entity.id
_entity.type
_entity.pdbx_description
1 polymer ?
#
loop_
_entity_poly.entity_id
_entity_poly.type
_entity_poly.pdbx_seq_one_letter_code
_entity_poly.pdbx_strand_id
1 'polypeptide(L)'
;MIERAVADGVSKGVVLADSAYGTSSDFRAQVRSLGLHYAVGVEPQTTICLLDNEGRPHGQAVSVKEMALSIHERGGFRRCIWRSGTREELSARFALRRVFAAGVPKGQQEPLWLLIEWREGEPEPANYFLISVPDRITKKQLIRLVMQRWRTERVYEDLKGELGLDHYEGRRFPGWHHHVSVALCCYAFIIAERVRHFPPSARGADEAYAQPLQA
;
A
#
# COMPACT_ATOMS: atom_id res chain seq x y z
N MET A 1 13.18 10.90 -4.12
CA MET A 1 11.85 11.55 -4.10
C MET A 1 11.27 11.62 -2.69
N ILE A 2 11.08 10.48 -2.00
CA ILE A 2 10.52 10.44 -0.64
C ILE A 2 11.35 11.29 0.34
N GLU A 3 12.68 11.15 0.33
CA GLU A 3 13.58 11.97 1.15
C GLU A 3 13.37 13.48 0.97
N ARG A 4 13.25 13.91 -0.29
CA ARG A 4 13.00 15.31 -0.63
C ARG A 4 11.64 15.77 -0.12
N ALA A 5 10.58 14.97 -0.28
CA ALA A 5 9.27 15.30 0.26
C ALA A 5 9.28 15.43 1.80
N VAL A 6 10.05 14.57 2.49
CA VAL A 6 10.26 14.68 3.93
C VAL A 6 11.03 15.95 4.30
N ALA A 7 12.09 16.28 3.56
CA ALA A 7 12.88 17.50 3.77
C ALA A 7 12.06 18.77 3.50
N ASP A 8 11.17 18.74 2.52
CA ASP A 8 10.26 19.83 2.15
C ASP A 8 9.06 19.94 3.11
N GLY A 9 8.97 19.09 4.15
CA GLY A 9 7.94 19.18 5.19
C GLY A 9 6.55 18.70 4.76
N VAL A 10 6.45 17.88 3.71
CA VAL A 10 5.18 17.28 3.29
C VAL A 10 4.61 16.42 4.42
N SER A 11 3.31 16.58 4.70
CA SER A 11 2.61 15.82 5.75
C SER A 11 2.86 14.32 5.64
N LYS A 12 3.36 13.74 6.72
CA LYS A 12 3.72 12.31 6.79
C LYS A 12 2.46 11.43 6.81
N GLY A 13 2.57 10.28 6.16
CA GLY A 13 1.55 9.24 6.16
C GLY A 13 2.18 7.86 5.96
N VAL A 14 1.36 6.83 5.84
CA VAL A 14 1.85 5.50 5.46
C VAL A 14 2.15 5.47 3.97
N VAL A 15 3.37 5.10 3.61
CA VAL A 15 3.81 4.97 2.22
C VAL A 15 3.14 3.74 1.59
N LEU A 16 2.40 3.95 0.52
CA LEU A 16 1.83 2.88 -0.30
C LEU A 16 2.65 2.73 -1.57
N ALA A 17 3.04 1.50 -1.90
CA ALA A 17 3.79 1.21 -3.12
C ALA A 17 3.43 -0.16 -3.69
N ASP A 18 3.78 -0.38 -4.94
CA ASP A 18 3.63 -1.69 -5.60
C ASP A 18 4.78 -2.66 -5.29
N SER A 19 4.69 -3.86 -5.87
CA SER A 19 5.69 -4.91 -5.71
C SER A 19 7.03 -4.60 -6.38
N ALA A 20 7.07 -3.68 -7.35
CA ALA A 20 8.33 -3.26 -7.97
C ALA A 20 9.22 -2.52 -6.95
N TYR A 21 8.61 -1.79 -6.01
CA TYR A 21 9.34 -1.18 -4.89
C TYR A 21 9.34 -2.06 -3.66
N GLY A 22 8.18 -2.62 -3.30
CA GLY A 22 7.96 -3.24 -2.01
C GLY A 22 8.69 -4.56 -1.80
N THR A 23 9.11 -5.27 -2.86
CA THR A 23 9.95 -6.47 -2.76
C THR A 23 11.37 -6.14 -2.29
N SER A 24 11.89 -4.95 -2.61
CA SER A 24 13.22 -4.50 -2.19
C SER A 24 13.29 -4.27 -0.68
N SER A 25 14.20 -4.98 0.00
CA SER A 25 14.51 -4.75 1.42
C SER A 25 15.05 -3.35 1.66
N ASP A 26 15.89 -2.86 0.76
CA ASP A 26 16.56 -1.56 0.90
C ASP A 26 15.56 -0.42 0.79
N PHE A 27 14.58 -0.54 -0.11
CA PHE A 27 13.48 0.41 -0.18
C PHE A 27 12.69 0.46 1.14
N ARG A 28 12.29 -0.70 1.67
CA ARG A 28 11.56 -0.77 2.94
C ARG A 28 12.38 -0.21 4.09
N ALA A 29 13.67 -0.55 4.17
CA ALA A 29 14.59 -0.04 5.18
C ALA A 29 14.76 1.48 5.09
N GLN A 30 14.87 2.03 3.88
CA GLN A 30 15.00 3.48 3.68
C GLN A 30 13.72 4.23 4.03
N VAL A 31 12.54 3.67 3.75
CA VAL A 31 11.28 4.26 4.22
C VAL A 31 11.24 4.30 5.75
N ARG A 32 11.68 3.22 6.42
CA ARG A 32 11.76 3.17 7.89
C ARG A 32 12.82 4.11 8.47
N SER A 33 13.97 4.28 7.82
CA SER A 33 15.03 5.20 8.27
C SER A 33 14.58 6.67 8.26
N LEU A 34 13.63 7.02 7.39
CA LEU A 34 12.96 8.33 7.36
C LEU A 34 11.85 8.49 8.42
N GLY A 35 11.65 7.49 9.28
CA GLY A 35 10.60 7.46 10.29
C GLY A 35 9.20 7.28 9.72
N LEU A 36 9.08 6.78 8.48
CA LEU A 36 7.80 6.54 7.81
C LEU A 36 7.40 5.08 7.91
N HIS A 37 6.11 4.82 8.04
CA HIS A 37 5.53 3.49 7.94
C HIS A 37 5.12 3.18 6.50
N TYR A 38 4.89 1.91 6.18
CA TYR A 38 4.57 1.50 4.81
C TYR A 38 3.54 0.38 4.74
N ALA A 39 2.81 0.32 3.63
CA ALA A 39 1.99 -0.82 3.23
C ALA A 39 2.22 -1.05 1.73
N VAL A 40 3.10 -1.98 1.42
CA VAL A 40 3.65 -2.16 0.07
C VAL A 40 3.31 -3.52 -0.49
N GLY A 41 3.01 -3.59 -1.79
CA GLY A 41 2.89 -4.85 -2.50
C GLY A 41 4.22 -5.60 -2.50
N VAL A 42 4.18 -6.92 -2.54
CA VAL A 42 5.38 -7.75 -2.69
C VAL A 42 5.13 -8.88 -3.67
N GLU A 43 6.19 -9.35 -4.32
CA GLU A 43 6.08 -10.46 -5.27
C GLU A 43 5.84 -11.81 -4.57
N PRO A 44 5.20 -12.78 -5.25
CA PRO A 44 4.85 -14.09 -4.68
C PRO A 44 6.05 -14.87 -4.06
N GLN A 45 7.24 -14.69 -4.62
CA GLN A 45 8.51 -15.29 -4.19
C GLN A 45 9.12 -14.63 -2.95
N THR A 46 8.60 -13.49 -2.51
CA THR A 46 9.13 -12.76 -1.35
C THR A 46 9.11 -13.68 -0.13
N THR A 47 10.26 -13.85 0.49
CA THR A 47 10.42 -14.81 1.60
C THR A 47 10.15 -14.14 2.94
N ILE A 48 9.36 -14.81 3.79
CA ILE A 48 8.97 -14.35 5.12
C ILE A 48 9.14 -15.47 6.14
N CYS A 49 9.22 -15.12 7.42
CA CYS A 49 9.14 -16.06 8.53
C CYS A 49 7.92 -15.70 9.40
N LEU A 50 7.11 -16.68 9.77
CA LEU A 50 5.96 -16.44 10.65
C LEU A 50 6.42 -16.06 12.05
N LEU A 51 5.59 -15.29 12.75
CA LEU A 51 5.78 -15.03 14.17
C LEU A 51 4.80 -15.83 15.01
N ASP A 52 5.30 -16.35 16.13
CA ASP A 52 4.45 -16.89 17.20
C ASP A 52 3.76 -15.75 17.99
N ASN A 53 2.93 -16.12 18.97
CA ASN A 53 2.23 -15.16 19.82
C ASN A 53 3.17 -14.34 20.71
N GLU A 54 4.41 -14.79 20.90
CA GLU A 54 5.46 -14.12 21.67
C GLU A 54 6.34 -13.24 20.77
N GLY A 55 6.04 -13.15 19.46
CA GLY A 55 6.76 -12.33 18.50
C GLY A 55 8.07 -12.94 18.01
N ARG A 56 8.31 -14.22 18.27
CA ARG A 56 9.54 -14.91 17.84
C ARG A 56 9.35 -15.58 16.48
N PRO A 57 10.42 -15.72 15.68
CA PRO A 57 10.38 -16.48 14.44
C PRO A 57 9.91 -17.92 14.68
N HIS A 58 8.88 -18.35 13.98
CA HIS A 58 8.28 -19.67 14.06
C HIS A 58 8.40 -20.39 12.71
N GLY A 59 9.20 -21.46 12.69
CA GLY A 59 9.42 -22.27 11.50
C GLY A 59 10.45 -21.69 10.53
N GLN A 60 10.57 -22.32 9.36
CA GLN A 60 11.49 -21.91 8.30
C GLN A 60 10.94 -20.72 7.51
N ALA A 61 11.84 -19.95 6.90
CA ALA A 61 11.46 -18.92 5.96
C ALA A 61 10.84 -19.55 4.70
N VAL A 62 9.66 -19.07 4.31
CA VAL A 62 8.89 -19.56 3.16
C VAL A 62 8.43 -18.39 2.29
N SER A 63 8.10 -18.66 1.02
CA SER A 63 7.55 -17.61 0.16
C SER A 63 6.15 -17.19 0.62
N VAL A 64 5.77 -15.94 0.33
CA VAL A 64 4.40 -15.46 0.61
C VAL A 64 3.34 -16.26 -0.15
N LYS A 65 3.67 -16.81 -1.34
CA LYS A 65 2.79 -17.70 -2.10
C LYS A 65 2.54 -19.02 -1.38
N GLU A 66 3.59 -19.72 -0.95
CA GLU A 66 3.47 -20.97 -0.20
C GLU A 66 2.69 -20.76 1.11
N MET A 67 2.96 -19.66 1.80
CA MET A 67 2.21 -19.25 3.00
C MET A 67 0.71 -19.10 2.70
N ALA A 68 0.37 -18.42 1.60
CA ALA A 68 -1.01 -18.21 1.21
C ALA A 68 -1.75 -19.53 0.89
N LEU A 69 -1.10 -20.44 0.16
CA LEU A 69 -1.66 -21.76 -0.13
C LEU A 69 -1.90 -22.57 1.14
N SER A 70 -0.92 -22.60 2.06
CA SER A 70 -1.06 -23.28 3.35
C SER A 70 -2.19 -22.71 4.22
N ILE A 71 -2.39 -21.39 4.20
CA ILE A 71 -3.51 -20.75 4.92
C ILE A 71 -4.85 -21.11 4.27
N HIS A 72 -4.89 -21.23 2.94
CA HIS A 72 -6.09 -21.57 2.20
C HIS A 72 -6.56 -23.00 2.46
N GLU A 73 -5.66 -23.97 2.44
CA GLU A 73 -5.94 -25.37 2.77
C GLU A 73 -6.55 -25.53 4.17
N ARG A 74 -6.16 -24.64 5.11
CA ARG A 74 -6.69 -24.63 6.49
C ARG A 74 -7.93 -23.76 6.66
N GLY A 75 -8.50 -23.20 5.59
CA GLY A 75 -9.70 -22.35 5.65
C GLY A 75 -9.48 -21.01 6.37
N GLY A 76 -8.23 -20.51 6.41
CA GLY A 76 -7.85 -19.32 7.20
C GLY A 76 -8.19 -17.96 6.58
N PHE A 77 -8.81 -17.94 5.41
CA PHE A 77 -9.25 -16.73 4.71
C PHE A 77 -10.65 -16.31 5.15
N ARG A 78 -10.87 -15.00 5.29
CA ARG A 78 -12.19 -14.43 5.64
C ARG A 78 -12.63 -13.42 4.59
N ARG A 79 -13.86 -13.57 4.10
CA ARG A 79 -14.47 -12.60 3.18
C ARG A 79 -14.60 -11.25 3.87
N CYS A 80 -14.21 -10.18 3.17
CA CYS A 80 -14.43 -8.81 3.61
C CYS A 80 -14.91 -7.97 2.43
N ILE A 81 -15.90 -7.12 2.69
CA ILE A 81 -16.39 -6.11 1.75
C ILE A 81 -15.77 -4.79 2.19
N TRP A 82 -15.05 -4.10 1.30
CA TRP A 82 -14.43 -2.82 1.64
C TRP A 82 -14.98 -1.63 0.84
N ARG A 83 -15.76 -1.90 -0.22
CA ARG A 83 -16.44 -0.86 -0.98
C ARG A 83 -17.70 -1.43 -1.65
N SER A 84 -18.84 -0.79 -1.41
CA SER A 84 -20.01 -0.95 -2.28
C SER A 84 -19.71 -0.20 -3.58
N GLY A 85 -19.43 -0.92 -4.66
CA GLY A 85 -19.24 -0.33 -5.98
C GLY A 85 -20.57 0.14 -6.58
N THR A 86 -20.51 0.94 -7.65
CA THR A 86 -21.68 1.38 -8.42
C THR A 86 -22.30 0.28 -9.30
N ARG A 87 -21.60 -0.86 -9.48
CA ARG A 87 -22.10 -2.03 -10.23
C ARG A 87 -22.16 -3.30 -9.38
N GLU A 88 -21.10 -3.61 -8.62
CA GLU A 88 -21.05 -4.78 -7.72
C GLU A 88 -20.28 -4.44 -6.43
N GLU A 89 -20.54 -5.17 -5.35
CA GLU A 89 -19.75 -5.07 -4.12
C GLU A 89 -18.32 -5.57 -4.37
N LEU A 90 -17.32 -4.72 -4.14
CA LEU A 90 -15.94 -5.17 -4.17
C LEU A 90 -15.67 -5.95 -2.89
N SER A 91 -15.63 -7.27 -3.06
CA SER A 91 -15.39 -8.24 -2.00
C SER A 91 -14.31 -9.23 -2.41
N ALA A 92 -13.54 -9.66 -1.43
CA ALA A 92 -12.46 -10.63 -1.59
C ALA A 92 -12.22 -11.30 -0.24
N ARG A 93 -11.48 -12.40 -0.27
CA ARG A 93 -11.09 -13.12 0.94
C ARG A 93 -9.71 -12.66 1.36
N PHE A 94 -9.54 -12.38 2.65
CA PHE A 94 -8.27 -11.89 3.20
C PHE A 94 -7.75 -12.77 4.33
N ALA A 95 -6.46 -13.04 4.27
CA ALA A 95 -5.68 -13.58 5.37
C ALA A 95 -4.71 -12.52 5.90
N LEU A 96 -4.50 -12.53 7.22
CA LEU A 96 -3.59 -11.62 7.90
C LEU A 96 -2.70 -12.43 8.85
N ARG A 97 -1.38 -12.23 8.80
CA ARG A 97 -0.40 -12.90 9.65
C ARG A 97 0.68 -11.93 10.13
N ARG A 98 1.26 -12.22 11.30
CA ARG A 98 2.46 -11.54 11.79
C ARG A 98 3.69 -12.27 11.24
N VAL A 99 4.63 -11.51 10.67
CA VAL A 99 5.81 -12.07 10.00
C VAL A 99 7.05 -11.20 10.22
N PHE A 100 8.24 -11.78 10.04
CA PHE A 100 9.45 -11.05 9.66
C PHE A 100 9.69 -11.19 8.15
N ALA A 101 10.21 -10.14 7.53
CA ALA A 101 10.80 -10.26 6.20
C ALA A 101 12.14 -11.02 6.30
N ALA A 102 12.33 -12.03 5.46
CA ALA A 102 13.61 -12.73 5.40
C ALA A 102 14.68 -11.85 4.74
N GLY A 103 15.95 -12.20 4.93
CA GLY A 103 17.09 -11.45 4.38
C GLY A 103 17.43 -10.14 5.12
N VAL A 104 16.64 -9.75 6.12
CA VAL A 104 16.94 -8.60 7.00
C VAL A 104 17.80 -9.08 8.19
N PRO A 105 18.89 -8.39 8.56
CA PRO A 105 19.71 -8.75 9.72
C PRO A 105 18.89 -8.79 11.03
N LYS A 106 19.21 -9.72 11.95
CA LYS A 106 18.44 -9.97 13.19
C LYS A 106 18.27 -8.74 14.12
N GLY A 107 19.07 -7.68 13.98
CA GLY A 107 18.93 -6.43 14.74
C GLY A 107 18.11 -5.33 14.04
N GLN A 108 17.74 -5.54 12.78
CA GLN A 108 16.98 -4.58 11.95
C GLN A 108 15.61 -5.14 11.56
N GLN A 109 15.30 -6.38 11.97
CA GLN A 109 14.01 -7.00 11.76
C GLN A 109 12.97 -6.32 12.64
N GLU A 110 11.97 -5.71 12.01
CA GLU A 110 10.76 -5.28 12.69
C GLU A 110 9.61 -6.25 12.37
N PRO A 111 8.74 -6.56 13.32
CA PRO A 111 7.65 -7.49 13.06
C PRO A 111 6.56 -6.80 12.24
N LEU A 112 6.24 -7.39 11.08
CA LEU A 112 5.35 -6.85 10.05
C LEU A 112 4.01 -7.58 10.03
N TRP A 113 3.02 -6.94 9.42
CA TRP A 113 1.79 -7.61 8.99
C TRP A 113 1.92 -8.06 7.53
N LEU A 114 1.62 -9.33 7.27
CA LEU A 114 1.40 -9.86 5.93
C LEU A 114 -0.11 -9.90 5.68
N LEU A 115 -0.59 -9.10 4.71
CA LEU A 115 -1.94 -9.18 4.19
C LEU A 115 -1.92 -9.91 2.84
N ILE A 116 -2.81 -10.89 2.68
CA ILE A 116 -2.98 -11.65 1.44
C ILE A 116 -4.41 -11.44 0.96
N GLU A 117 -4.56 -11.03 -0.30
CA GLU A 117 -5.84 -10.90 -1.00
C GLU A 117 -6.04 -12.10 -1.93
N TRP A 118 -7.17 -12.77 -1.77
CA TRP A 118 -7.62 -13.83 -2.67
C TRP A 118 -9.01 -13.48 -3.18
N ARG A 119 -9.09 -13.11 -4.45
CA ARG A 119 -10.35 -12.73 -5.12
C ARG A 119 -11.26 -13.94 -5.31
N GLU A 120 -12.57 -13.70 -5.38
CA GLU A 120 -13.52 -14.78 -5.65
C GLU A 120 -13.33 -15.30 -7.08
N GLY A 121 -13.43 -16.62 -7.26
CA GLY A 121 -13.24 -17.27 -8.57
C GLY A 121 -11.79 -17.49 -9.02
N GLU A 122 -10.81 -16.84 -8.39
CA GLU A 122 -9.40 -16.99 -8.79
C GLU A 122 -8.76 -18.26 -8.22
N PRO A 123 -7.97 -19.00 -9.02
CA PRO A 123 -7.29 -20.23 -8.59
C PRO A 123 -6.10 -19.96 -7.66
N GLU A 124 -5.54 -18.75 -7.69
CA GLU A 124 -4.39 -18.35 -6.88
C GLU A 124 -4.63 -17.01 -6.16
N PRO A 125 -3.88 -16.69 -5.08
CA PRO A 125 -3.98 -15.39 -4.44
C PRO A 125 -3.54 -14.26 -5.38
N ALA A 126 -4.29 -13.17 -5.39
CA ALA A 126 -4.11 -12.06 -6.33
C ALA A 126 -3.01 -11.09 -5.91
N ASN A 127 -2.95 -10.74 -4.62
CA ASN A 127 -2.00 -9.74 -4.12
C ASN A 127 -1.46 -10.10 -2.72
N TYR A 128 -0.23 -9.66 -2.46
CA TYR A 128 0.48 -9.82 -1.19
C TYR A 128 1.03 -8.47 -0.75
N PHE A 129 0.92 -8.17 0.55
CA PHE A 129 1.38 -6.90 1.09
C PHE A 129 2.14 -7.08 2.40
N LEU A 130 3.29 -6.41 2.50
CA LEU A 130 4.02 -6.22 3.76
C LEU A 130 3.73 -4.85 4.33
N ILE A 131 3.37 -4.82 5.60
CA ILE A 131 2.81 -3.64 6.25
C ILE A 131 3.52 -3.40 7.58
N SER A 132 4.15 -2.24 7.67
CA SER A 132 4.68 -1.65 8.89
C SER A 132 3.71 -0.55 9.32
N VAL A 133 3.26 -0.58 10.57
CA VAL A 133 2.33 0.42 11.16
C VAL A 133 2.73 0.70 12.61
N PRO A 134 2.50 1.91 13.11
CA PRO A 134 3.03 2.34 14.41
C PRO A 134 2.42 1.60 15.60
N ASP A 135 1.12 1.27 15.60
CA ASP A 135 0.45 0.57 16.72
C ASP A 135 -0.92 -0.02 16.33
N ARG A 136 -1.67 -0.58 17.31
CA ARG A 136 -2.96 -1.30 17.21
C ARG A 136 -3.88 -0.75 16.09
N ILE A 137 -3.73 -1.31 14.91
CA ILE A 137 -4.65 -1.11 13.79
C ILE A 137 -5.63 -2.28 13.73
N THR A 138 -6.92 -2.01 13.54
CA THR A 138 -7.88 -3.09 13.31
C THR A 138 -7.65 -3.72 11.93
N LYS A 139 -8.00 -5.01 11.77
CA LYS A 139 -7.92 -5.69 10.46
C LYS A 139 -8.66 -4.92 9.37
N LYS A 140 -9.81 -4.30 9.69
CA LYS A 140 -10.62 -3.51 8.75
C LYS A 140 -9.89 -2.22 8.32
N GLN A 141 -9.27 -1.50 9.26
CA GLN A 141 -8.47 -0.31 8.95
C GLN A 141 -7.25 -0.67 8.09
N LEU A 142 -6.57 -1.79 8.40
CA LEU A 142 -5.43 -2.26 7.63
C LEU A 142 -5.81 -2.62 6.19
N ILE A 143 -6.92 -3.35 5.98
CA ILE A 143 -7.44 -3.61 4.63
C ILE A 143 -7.78 -2.29 3.94
N ARG A 144 -8.50 -1.37 4.60
CA ARG A 144 -8.87 -0.07 4.01
C ARG A 144 -7.65 0.74 3.58
N LEU A 145 -6.59 0.72 4.38
CA LEU A 145 -5.31 1.39 4.12
C LEU A 145 -4.66 0.83 2.85
N VAL A 146 -4.49 -0.49 2.78
CA VAL A 146 -3.90 -1.15 1.59
C VAL A 146 -4.74 -0.90 0.35
N MET A 147 -6.06 -0.98 0.47
CA MET A 147 -6.99 -0.75 -0.63
C MET A 147 -7.03 0.71 -1.11
N GLN A 148 -6.47 1.68 -0.37
CA GLN A 148 -6.27 3.04 -0.90
C GLN A 148 -5.28 3.06 -2.07
N ARG A 149 -4.47 2.01 -2.29
CA ARG A 149 -3.58 1.91 -3.45
C ARG A 149 -4.32 2.01 -4.79
N TRP A 150 -5.60 1.62 -4.86
CA TRP A 150 -6.41 1.83 -6.06
C TRP A 150 -6.48 3.32 -6.49
N ARG A 151 -6.26 4.26 -5.56
CA ARG A 151 -6.13 5.68 -5.90
C ARG A 151 -4.99 5.93 -6.89
N THR A 152 -3.88 5.18 -6.82
CA THR A 152 -2.77 5.33 -7.76
C THR A 152 -3.19 4.98 -9.18
N GLU A 153 -3.91 3.87 -9.37
CA GLU A 153 -4.49 3.50 -10.67
C GLU A 153 -5.46 4.58 -11.16
N ARG A 154 -6.32 5.07 -10.26
CA ARG A 154 -7.26 6.14 -10.61
C ARG A 154 -6.56 7.45 -11.00
N VAL A 155 -5.48 7.81 -10.31
CA VAL A 155 -4.63 8.97 -10.65
C VAL A 155 -4.07 8.81 -12.06
N TYR A 156 -3.58 7.63 -12.42
CA TYR A 156 -3.11 7.36 -13.78
C TYR A 156 -4.22 7.39 -14.82
N GLU A 157 -5.41 6.84 -14.52
CA GLU A 157 -6.58 6.93 -15.42
C GLU A 157 -6.96 8.38 -15.69
N ASP A 158 -7.13 9.18 -14.63
CA ASP A 158 -7.48 10.60 -14.75
C ASP A 158 -6.36 11.38 -15.48
N LEU A 159 -5.09 11.12 -15.17
CA LEU A 159 -3.94 11.78 -15.83
C LEU A 159 -3.87 11.48 -17.33
N LYS A 160 -4.10 10.23 -17.73
CA LYS A 160 -4.08 9.84 -19.15
C LYS A 160 -5.33 10.34 -19.87
N GLY A 161 -6.51 9.99 -19.36
CA GLY A 161 -7.79 10.28 -20.01
C GLY A 161 -8.13 11.76 -20.06
N GLU A 162 -8.01 12.47 -18.93
CA GLU A 162 -8.49 13.86 -18.82
C GLU A 162 -7.39 14.89 -19.07
N LEU A 163 -6.14 14.55 -18.75
CA LEU A 163 -5.00 15.49 -18.80
C LEU A 163 -3.96 15.16 -19.87
N GLY A 164 -4.17 14.09 -20.64
CA GLY A 164 -3.34 13.74 -21.78
C GLY A 164 -1.89 13.41 -21.41
N LEU A 165 -1.65 12.80 -20.25
CA LEU A 165 -0.31 12.42 -19.81
C LEU A 165 0.44 11.59 -20.88
N ASP A 166 -0.27 10.76 -21.63
CA ASP A 166 0.23 9.91 -22.70
C ASP A 166 0.06 10.49 -24.12
N HIS A 167 -0.33 11.76 -24.25
CA HIS A 167 -0.50 12.45 -25.55
C HIS A 167 0.78 13.12 -26.08
N TYR A 168 1.93 12.92 -25.43
CA TYR A 168 3.19 13.50 -25.91
C TYR A 168 3.76 12.71 -27.11
N GLU A 169 3.75 13.32 -28.29
CA GLU A 169 4.23 12.69 -29.54
C GLU A 169 5.67 13.09 -29.95
N GLY A 170 6.30 13.97 -29.17
CA GLY A 170 7.68 14.39 -29.44
C GLY A 170 8.72 13.33 -29.06
N ARG A 171 9.99 13.56 -29.43
CA ARG A 171 11.10 12.63 -29.15
C ARG A 171 12.20 13.21 -28.26
N ARG A 172 12.05 14.46 -27.82
CA ARG A 172 13.07 15.15 -27.03
C ARG A 172 12.73 15.06 -25.56
N PHE A 173 13.69 14.60 -24.75
CA PHE A 173 13.53 14.52 -23.30
C PHE A 173 13.06 15.84 -22.66
N PRO A 174 13.60 17.04 -23.00
CA PRO A 174 13.10 18.29 -22.44
C PRO A 174 11.62 18.56 -22.75
N GLY A 175 11.17 18.22 -23.96
CA GLY A 175 9.76 18.38 -24.34
C GLY A 175 8.86 17.42 -23.58
N TRP A 176 9.26 16.15 -23.47
CA TRP A 176 8.56 15.14 -22.67
C TRP A 176 8.48 15.56 -21.19
N HIS A 177 9.59 16.01 -20.63
CA HIS A 177 9.67 16.43 -19.24
C HIS A 177 8.76 17.64 -18.95
N HIS A 178 8.72 18.63 -19.85
CA HIS A 178 7.81 19.75 -19.75
C HIS A 178 6.36 19.28 -19.77
N HIS A 179 5.99 18.43 -20.73
CA HIS A 179 4.63 17.90 -20.88
C HIS A 179 4.16 17.18 -19.62
N VAL A 180 4.95 16.22 -19.13
CA VAL A 180 4.64 15.46 -17.92
C VAL A 180 4.54 16.38 -16.70
N SER A 181 5.44 17.36 -16.57
CA SER A 181 5.41 18.31 -15.45
C SER A 181 4.13 19.14 -15.46
N VAL A 182 3.71 19.66 -16.62
CA VAL A 182 2.46 20.42 -16.74
C VAL A 182 1.24 19.55 -16.43
N ALA A 183 1.17 18.33 -16.96
CA ALA A 183 0.08 17.40 -16.66
C ALA A 183 -0.03 17.11 -15.15
N LEU A 184 1.10 16.89 -14.47
CA LEU A 184 1.13 16.69 -13.01
C LEU A 184 0.70 17.95 -12.24
N CYS A 185 1.13 19.14 -12.66
CA CYS A 185 0.70 20.41 -12.06
C CYS A 185 -0.82 20.64 -12.22
N CYS A 186 -1.36 20.39 -13.41
CA CYS A 186 -2.80 20.48 -13.67
C CYS A 186 -3.58 19.49 -12.80
N TYR A 187 -3.09 18.26 -12.66
CA TYR A 187 -3.72 17.28 -11.78
C TYR A 187 -3.72 17.73 -10.32
N ALA A 188 -2.57 18.21 -9.82
CA ALA A 188 -2.46 18.74 -8.47
C ALA A 188 -3.43 19.91 -8.22
N PHE A 189 -3.59 20.81 -9.20
CA PHE A 189 -4.57 21.89 -9.16
C PHE A 189 -6.01 21.35 -9.06
N ILE A 190 -6.41 20.42 -9.94
CA ILE A 190 -7.76 19.83 -9.92
C ILE A 190 -8.06 19.15 -8.58
N ILE A 191 -7.10 18.40 -8.04
CA ILE A 191 -7.27 17.74 -6.74
C ILE A 191 -7.37 18.76 -5.61
N ALA A 192 -6.57 19.82 -5.63
CA ALA A 192 -6.67 20.91 -4.65
C ALA A 192 -8.05 21.58 -4.69
N GLU A 193 -8.58 21.86 -5.88
CA GLU A 193 -9.92 22.45 -6.05
C GLU A 193 -11.03 21.48 -5.61
N ARG A 194 -10.93 20.18 -5.93
CA ARG A 194 -11.87 19.17 -5.43
C ARG A 194 -11.89 19.11 -3.90
N VAL A 195 -10.73 19.16 -3.25
CA VAL A 195 -10.63 19.16 -1.79
C VAL A 195 -11.22 20.44 -1.18
N ARG A 196 -11.05 21.59 -1.83
CA ARG A 196 -11.64 22.88 -1.39
C ARG A 196 -13.16 22.91 -1.50
N HIS A 197 -13.72 22.42 -2.61
CA HIS A 197 -15.16 22.48 -2.89
C HIS A 197 -15.95 21.30 -2.28
N PHE A 198 -15.30 20.16 -2.07
CA PHE A 198 -15.88 18.97 -1.44
C PHE A 198 -14.91 18.43 -0.37
N PRO A 199 -14.78 19.10 0.78
CA PRO A 199 -13.87 18.66 1.83
C PRO A 199 -14.23 17.23 2.28
N PRO A 200 -13.26 16.31 2.35
CA PRO A 200 -13.50 14.91 2.76
C PRO A 200 -14.13 14.75 4.15
N SER A 201 -14.20 15.82 4.92
CA SER A 201 -14.75 15.88 6.28
C SER A 201 -16.26 16.05 6.37
N ALA A 202 -16.98 16.35 5.28
CA ALA A 202 -18.43 16.59 5.35
C ALA A 202 -19.27 15.34 5.69
N ARG A 203 -18.70 14.13 5.67
CA ARG A 203 -19.33 12.91 6.22
C ARG A 203 -18.29 12.03 6.93
N GLY A 204 -18.10 12.29 8.23
CA GLY A 204 -17.57 11.31 9.19
C GLY A 204 -16.05 11.21 9.35
N ALA A 205 -15.30 12.30 9.13
CA ALA A 205 -13.84 12.31 9.34
C ALA A 205 -13.39 12.93 10.68
N ASP A 206 -14.31 13.52 11.46
CA ASP A 206 -13.95 14.23 12.71
C ASP A 206 -13.47 13.31 13.83
N GLU A 207 -13.69 11.99 13.76
CA GLU A 207 -13.21 11.06 14.79
C GLU A 207 -11.94 10.27 14.42
N ALA A 208 -11.51 10.26 13.14
CA ALA A 208 -10.44 9.36 12.69
C ALA A 208 -9.09 10.04 12.38
N TYR A 209 -9.06 11.37 12.23
CA TYR A 209 -7.85 12.12 11.85
C TYR A 209 -7.44 13.18 12.88
N ALA A 210 -8.16 13.31 13.99
CA ALA A 210 -7.97 14.41 14.96
C ALA A 210 -6.91 14.14 16.05
N GLN A 211 -6.12 13.08 15.98
CA GLN A 211 -4.98 12.92 16.88
C GLN A 211 -3.71 12.58 16.10
N PRO A 212 -2.72 13.50 16.04
CA PRO A 212 -1.39 13.11 15.62
C PRO A 212 -0.90 12.03 16.59
N LEU A 213 -0.42 10.91 16.04
CA LEU A 213 0.32 9.90 16.80
C LEU A 213 1.52 10.60 17.43
N GLN A 214 1.37 11.01 18.69
CA GLN A 214 2.45 11.50 19.53
C GLN A 214 3.21 10.28 20.08
N ALA A 215 4.53 10.46 20.16
CA ALA A 215 5.54 9.47 20.52
C ALA A 215 5.39 8.89 21.93
#